data_AF-A0A534N050-F1
#
_entry.id   AF-A0A534N050-F1
#
_cell.length_a   1.000
_cell.length_b   1.000
_cell.length_c   1.000
_cell.angle_alpha   90.00
_cell.angle_beta   90.00
_cell.angle_gamma   90.00
#
_symmetry.space_group_name_H-M   'P 1'
#
loop_
_entity.id
_entity.type
_entity.pdbx_description
1 polymer ?
#
loop_
_entity_poly.entity_id
_entity_poly.type
_entity_poly.pdbx_seq_one_letter_code
_entity_poly.pdbx_strand_id
1 'polypeptide(L)'
;MNPDASSADDRFLLSYDVPGGARSVAAQVCQIVFGRKRTVHGRARDEPGFIHRNGVTWIGQSVLVMPSHDAEELAARLRSLGVRVTIAPVAIPRTSVEAFRKLRA
;
A
#
# COMPACT_ATOMS: atom_id res chain seq x y z
N MET A 1 6.25 -7.13 -35.56
CA MET A 1 5.11 -6.89 -34.66
C MET A 1 5.57 -7.33 -33.27
N ASN A 2 5.94 -6.37 -32.43
CA ASN A 2 6.52 -6.64 -31.11
C ASN A 2 5.42 -7.07 -30.13
N PRO A 3 5.54 -8.20 -29.43
CA PRO A 3 4.59 -8.60 -28.39
C PRO A 3 4.85 -7.93 -27.01
N ASP A 4 5.82 -7.02 -26.90
CA ASP A 4 6.18 -6.35 -25.63
C ASP A 4 5.32 -5.10 -25.33
N ALA A 5 4.04 -5.15 -25.68
CA ALA A 5 3.05 -4.13 -25.34
C ALA A 5 1.91 -4.72 -24.49
N SER A 6 2.20 -5.76 -23.71
CA SER A 6 1.22 -6.38 -22.83
C SER A 6 1.26 -5.73 -21.44
N SER A 7 0.39 -4.72 -21.31
CA SER A 7 0.06 -3.96 -20.10
C SER A 7 1.25 -3.33 -19.38
N ALA A 8 1.49 -2.05 -19.66
CA ALA A 8 1.84 -1.13 -18.59
C ALA A 8 0.70 -1.21 -17.56
N ASP A 9 0.82 -2.17 -16.64
CA ASP A 9 -0.03 -2.31 -15.47
C ASP A 9 -0.08 -0.94 -14.82
N ASP A 10 -1.25 -0.29 -14.88
CA ASP A 10 -1.40 1.11 -14.51
C ASP A 10 -1.14 1.20 -13.00
N ARG A 11 0.11 1.47 -12.66
CA ARG A 11 0.62 1.45 -11.30
C ARG A 11 0.51 2.84 -10.74
N PHE A 12 0.06 2.89 -9.51
CA PHE A 12 -0.17 4.12 -8.80
C PHE A 12 0.76 4.20 -7.61
N LEU A 13 1.43 5.34 -7.50
CA LEU A 13 2.14 5.74 -6.30
C LEU A 13 1.12 6.36 -5.36
N LEU A 14 0.96 5.76 -4.20
CA LEU A 14 0.19 6.30 -3.09
C LEU A 14 1.16 6.79 -2.03
N SER A 15 1.07 8.08 -1.71
CA SER A 15 1.77 8.70 -0.59
C SER A 15 0.75 9.20 0.41
N TYR A 16 0.99 8.96 1.70
CA TYR A 16 0.12 9.45 2.77
C TYR A 16 0.90 10.22 3.84
N ASP A 17 0.20 11.15 4.49
CA ASP A 17 0.71 11.94 5.61
C ASP A 17 -0.31 11.92 6.76
N VAL A 18 0.13 11.41 7.91
CA VAL A 18 -0.71 11.32 9.11
C VAL A 18 -0.50 12.61 9.93
N PRO A 19 -1.57 13.39 10.20
CA PRO A 19 -1.43 14.63 10.96
C PRO A 19 -0.85 14.35 12.37
N GLY A 20 0.15 15.17 12.75
CA GLY A 20 0.82 15.06 14.03
C GLY A 20 -0.13 15.20 15.22
N GLY A 21 -0.03 14.28 16.18
CA GLY A 21 -0.86 14.24 17.40
C GLY A 21 -1.90 13.11 17.42
N ALA A 22 -2.25 12.53 16.26
CA ALA A 22 -3.24 11.46 16.17
C ALA A 22 -2.61 10.06 16.27
N ARG A 23 -2.04 9.71 17.43
CA ARG A 23 -1.43 8.38 17.67
C ARG A 23 -2.38 7.21 17.37
N SER A 24 -3.67 7.38 17.65
CA SER A 24 -4.72 6.42 17.32
C SER A 24 -4.86 6.23 15.80
N VAL A 25 -4.85 7.32 15.03
CA VAL A 25 -4.92 7.28 13.57
C VAL A 25 -3.67 6.61 13.00
N ALA A 26 -2.47 6.99 13.47
CA ALA A 26 -1.22 6.36 13.05
C ALA A 26 -1.23 4.83 13.28
N ALA A 27 -1.73 4.38 14.42
CA ALA A 27 -1.90 2.96 14.71
C ALA A 27 -2.89 2.29 13.75
N GLN A 28 -4.03 2.93 13.44
CA GLN A 28 -5.01 2.41 12.48
C GLN A 28 -4.44 2.34 11.05
N VAL A 29 -3.70 3.34 10.61
CA VAL A 29 -3.00 3.33 9.32
C VAL A 29 -2.03 2.16 9.26
N CYS A 30 -1.20 1.97 10.30
CA CYS A 30 -0.29 0.84 10.35
C CYS A 30 -1.02 -0.51 10.27
N GLN A 31 -2.15 -0.66 10.95
CA GLN A 31 -2.95 -1.87 10.88
C GLN A 31 -3.56 -2.12 9.50
N ILE A 32 -3.97 -1.07 8.79
CA ILE A 32 -4.52 -1.18 7.43
C ILE A 32 -3.41 -1.54 6.44
N VAL A 33 -2.27 -0.86 6.52
CA VAL A 33 -1.16 -1.00 5.57
C VAL A 33 -0.41 -2.31 5.83
N PHE A 34 0.10 -2.51 7.04
CA PHE A 34 0.95 -3.66 7.40
C PHE A 34 0.15 -4.88 7.83
N GLY A 35 -1.13 -4.72 8.15
CA GLY A 35 -1.95 -5.77 8.74
C GLY A 35 -1.92 -5.72 10.26
N ARG A 36 -2.74 -6.56 10.88
CA ARG A 36 -2.86 -6.63 12.33
C ARG A 36 -3.07 -8.05 12.80
N LYS A 37 -2.58 -8.36 13.99
CA LYS A 37 -2.93 -9.59 14.69
C LYS A 37 -4.19 -9.34 15.51
N ARG A 38 -5.29 -9.99 15.17
CA ARG A 38 -6.52 -9.95 15.95
C ARG A 38 -6.76 -11.32 16.58
N THR A 39 -6.92 -11.34 17.90
CA THR A 39 -7.35 -12.57 18.60
C THR A 39 -8.86 -12.73 18.43
N VAL A 40 -9.28 -13.79 17.75
CA VAL A 40 -10.69 -14.13 17.55
C VAL A 40 -10.91 -15.53 18.14
N HIS A 41 -11.81 -15.64 19.12
CA HIS A 41 -12.08 -16.89 19.85
C HIS A 41 -10.82 -17.55 20.45
N GLY A 42 -9.95 -16.77 21.09
CA GLY A 42 -8.73 -17.29 21.73
C GLY A 42 -7.61 -17.72 20.75
N ARG A 43 -7.81 -17.58 19.44
CA ARG A 43 -6.79 -17.83 18.41
C ARG A 43 -6.32 -16.51 17.82
N ALA A 44 -5.00 -16.31 17.80
CA ALA A 44 -4.40 -15.20 17.07
C ALA A 44 -4.62 -15.41 15.57
N ARG A 45 -5.31 -14.48 14.91
CA ARG A 45 -5.51 -14.46 13.46
C ARG A 45 -4.77 -13.26 12.90
N ASP A 46 -3.85 -13.53 11.99
CA ASP A 46 -3.23 -12.49 11.18
C ASP A 46 -4.24 -11.99 10.15
N GLU A 47 -4.59 -10.70 10.24
CA GLU A 47 -5.34 -9.99 9.21
C GLU A 47 -4.33 -9.34 8.26
N PRO A 48 -4.21 -9.82 7.02
CA PRO A 48 -3.26 -9.28 6.07
C PRO A 48 -3.64 -7.84 5.71
N GLY A 49 -2.67 -6.93 5.83
CA GLY A 49 -2.80 -5.56 5.33
C GLY A 49 -2.55 -5.45 3.83
N PHE A 50 -2.61 -4.22 3.31
CA PHE A 50 -2.36 -3.94 1.89
C PHE A 50 -0.99 -4.42 1.42
N ILE A 51 0.07 -4.39 2.25
CA ILE A 51 1.40 -4.88 1.84
C ILE A 51 1.44 -6.37 1.45
N HIS A 52 0.43 -7.14 1.85
CA HIS A 52 0.33 -8.57 1.55
C HIS A 52 -0.46 -8.84 0.26
N ARG A 53 -1.12 -7.82 -0.31
CA ARG A 53 -1.84 -7.97 -1.58
C ARG A 53 -0.87 -8.06 -2.75
N ASN A 54 -1.30 -8.77 -3.80
CA ASN A 54 -0.49 -8.97 -4.98
C ASN A 54 -0.36 -7.66 -5.77
N GLY A 55 0.86 -7.27 -6.14
CA GLY A 55 1.14 -6.01 -6.84
C GLY A 55 1.46 -4.82 -5.92
N VAL A 56 1.19 -4.91 -4.62
CA VAL A 56 1.55 -3.87 -3.66
C VAL A 56 3.03 -3.96 -3.30
N THR A 57 3.74 -2.84 -3.43
CA THR A 57 5.15 -2.69 -3.09
C THR A 57 5.33 -1.48 -2.19
N TRP A 58 5.92 -1.68 -1.03
CA TRP A 58 6.26 -0.60 -0.11
C TRP A 58 7.63 -0.02 -0.50
N ILE A 59 7.69 1.29 -0.75
CA ILE A 59 8.91 1.96 -1.26
C ILE A 59 9.59 2.80 -0.16
N GLY A 60 8.82 3.29 0.81
CA GLY A 60 9.35 4.09 1.93
C GLY A 60 8.28 4.34 2.98
N GLN A 61 8.63 5.01 4.09
CA GLN A 61 7.81 5.07 5.31
C GLN A 61 6.31 5.29 5.11
N SER A 62 5.90 6.18 4.19
CA SER A 62 4.49 6.43 3.87
C SER A 62 4.16 6.33 2.39
N VAL A 63 4.99 5.65 1.61
CA VAL A 63 4.90 5.57 0.15
C VAL A 63 4.80 4.13 -0.32
N LEU A 64 3.75 3.84 -1.08
CA LEU A 64 3.49 2.53 -1.69
C LEU A 64 3.22 2.66 -3.18
N VAL A 65 3.62 1.65 -3.94
CA VAL A 65 3.24 1.45 -5.33
C VAL A 65 2.30 0.26 -5.41
N MET A 66 1.17 0.41 -6.08
CA MET A 66 0.18 -0.66 -6.19
C MET A 66 -0.67 -0.51 -7.45
N PRO A 67 -1.46 -1.53 -7.82
CA PRO A 67 -2.45 -1.41 -8.88
C PRO A 67 -3.48 -0.32 -8.56
N SER A 68 -4.11 0.25 -9.59
CA SER A 68 -5.12 1.31 -9.47
C SER A 68 -6.22 1.01 -8.45
N HIS A 69 -6.78 -0.21 -8.49
CA HIS A 69 -7.88 -0.61 -7.59
C HIS A 69 -7.47 -0.59 -6.11
N ASP A 70 -6.26 -1.05 -5.80
CA ASP A 70 -5.74 -1.05 -4.43
C ASP A 70 -5.42 0.38 -3.96
N ALA A 71 -4.91 1.23 -4.85
CA ALA A 71 -4.61 2.62 -4.54
C ALA A 71 -5.88 3.40 -4.18
N GLU A 72 -6.94 3.23 -4.99
CA GLU A 72 -8.25 3.83 -4.73
C GLU A 72 -8.85 3.33 -3.40
N GLU A 73 -8.80 2.02 -3.14
CA GLU A 73 -9.33 1.44 -1.90
C GLU A 73 -8.56 1.93 -0.67
N LEU A 74 -7.22 1.92 -0.72
CA LEU A 74 -6.39 2.38 0.39
C LEU A 74 -6.60 3.88 0.62
N ALA A 75 -6.66 4.69 -0.44
CA ALA A 75 -6.90 6.12 -0.32
C ALA A 75 -8.27 6.43 0.27
N ALA A 76 -9.33 5.73 -0.13
CA ALA A 76 -10.65 5.89 0.47
C ALA A 76 -10.64 5.57 1.97
N ARG A 77 -10.01 4.45 2.37
CA ARG A 77 -9.87 4.07 3.79
C ARG A 77 -9.09 5.09 4.60
N LEU A 78 -7.95 5.55 4.10
CA LEU A 78 -7.09 6.52 4.78
C LEU A 78 -7.73 7.90 4.85
N ARG A 79 -8.37 8.39 3.77
CA ARG A 79 -9.11 9.66 3.78
C ARG A 79 -10.26 9.65 4.78
N SER A 80 -10.94 8.52 4.94
CA SER A 80 -11.99 8.35 5.96
C SER A 80 -11.46 8.47 7.40
N LEU A 81 -10.15 8.30 7.61
CA LEU A 81 -9.49 8.49 8.92
C LEU A 81 -8.92 9.90 9.10
N GLY A 82 -9.15 10.81 8.14
CA GLY A 82 -8.59 12.16 8.15
C GLY A 82 -7.11 12.22 7.75
N VAL A 83 -6.58 11.16 7.14
CA VAL A 83 -5.20 11.11 6.63
C VAL A 83 -5.14 11.80 5.27
N ARG A 84 -4.09 12.60 5.04
CA ARG A 84 -3.86 13.21 3.74
C ARG A 84 -3.27 12.15 2.81
N VAL A 85 -3.89 11.95 1.64
CA VAL A 85 -3.47 10.92 0.68
C VAL A 85 -3.39 11.50 -0.72
N THR A 86 -2.25 11.31 -1.34
CA THR A 86 -1.95 11.66 -2.72
C THR A 86 -1.77 10.38 -3.53
N ILE A 87 -2.46 10.30 -4.66
CA ILE A 87 -2.33 9.20 -5.61
C ILE A 87 -1.84 9.79 -6.93
N ALA A 88 -0.83 9.18 -7.54
CA ALA A 88 -0.33 9.59 -8.85
C ALA A 88 -0.05 8.35 -9.72
N PRO A 89 -0.44 8.34 -11.00
CA PRO A 89 -0.03 7.29 -11.92
C PRO A 89 1.48 7.37 -12.13
N VAL A 90 2.15 6.22 -12.12
CA VAL A 90 3.59 6.13 -12.30
C VAL A 90 3.93 5.04 -13.33
N ALA A 91 4.60 5.46 -14.41
CA ALA A 91 5.17 4.55 -15.39
C ALA A 91 6.49 3.97 -14.85
N ILE A 92 6.41 3.12 -13.82
CA ILE A 92 7.58 2.42 -13.28
C ILE A 92 7.59 1.01 -13.85
N PRO A 93 8.63 0.63 -14.63
CA PRO A 93 8.73 -0.72 -15.14
C PRO A 93 8.79 -1.72 -13.98
N ARG A 94 8.13 -2.87 -14.17
CA ARG A 94 7.94 -3.88 -13.11
C ARG A 94 9.27 -4.32 -12.46
N THR A 95 10.32 -4.43 -13.26
CA THR A 95 11.68 -4.78 -12.82
C THR A 95 12.27 -3.80 -11.83
N SER A 96 12.03 -2.49 -12.00
CA SER A 96 12.48 -1.46 -11.07
C SER A 96 11.72 -1.52 -9.74
N VAL A 97 10.42 -1.83 -9.76
CA VAL A 97 9.63 -2.02 -8.53
C VAL A 97 10.09 -3.27 -7.75
N GLU A 98 10.43 -4.34 -8.45
CA GLU A 98 10.94 -5.57 -7.83
C GLU A 98 12.29 -5.36 -7.12
N ALA A 99 13.12 -4.41 -7.58
CA ALA A 99 14.35 -4.04 -6.88
C ALA A 99 14.08 -3.51 -5.46
N PHE A 100 13.02 -2.70 -5.28
CA PHE A 100 12.60 -2.20 -3.97
C PHE A 100 11.96 -3.28 -3.10
N ARG A 101 11.32 -4.29 -3.71
CA ARG A 101 10.74 -5.43 -2.98
C ARG A 101 11.80 -6.28 -2.27
N LYS A 102 13.03 -6.33 -2.81
CA LYS A 102 14.16 -7.13 -2.27
C LYS A 102 14.89 -6.50 -1.08
N LEU A 103 14.68 -5.21 -0.80
CA LEU A 103 15.27 -4.54 0.38
C LEU A 103 14.66 -4.97 1.73
N ARG A 104 13.85 -6.04 1.73
CA ARG A 104 13.36 -6.72 2.92
C ARG A 104 14.41 -7.70 3.44
N ALA A 105 15.47 -7.20 4.08
CA ALA A 105 16.39 -8.00 4.88
C ALA A 105 16.29 -7.60 6.35
#